data_AF-A0AAW2FQL0-F1
#
_entry.id   AF-A0AAW2FQL0-F1
#
_cell.length_a   1.000
_cell.length_b   1.000
_cell.length_c   1.000
_cell.angle_alpha   90.00
_cell.angle_beta   90.00
_cell.angle_gamma   90.00
#
_symmetry.space_group_name_H-M   'P 1'
#
loop_
_entity.id
_entity.type
_entity.pdbx_description
1 polymer ?
#
loop_
_entity_poly.entity_id
_entity_poly.type
_entity_poly.pdbx_seq_one_letter_code
_entity_poly.pdbx_strand_id
1 'polypeptide(L)'
;MAEDEEADYSNNARLFRIAVSNVLRSVAGSVSENEFLEIFTILKSKPKIVQKLHKAMVKELYDSMNDDVEEIIKEGDLQENLTKLAKLSEESTKFDNKQAWRPPGDVKAHMRSLDAHKIKEVTEKLEKQVNEIERENKDLMKTIVESRSRIRATNDNVMRILNCAPVVMQQLENTCKELATSLERLENE
;
A
#
# COMPACT_ATOMS: atom_id res chain seq x y z
N MET A 1 -38.05 29.58 2.51
CA MET A 1 -37.44 28.27 2.80
C MET A 1 -35.96 28.55 2.94
N ALA A 2 -35.57 28.86 4.17
CA ALA A 2 -34.20 29.10 4.57
C ALA A 2 -33.99 28.14 5.71
N GLU A 3 -33.15 27.12 5.51
CA GLU A 3 -32.49 26.34 6.54
C GLU A 3 -31.52 25.36 5.83
N ASP A 4 -30.31 25.33 6.38
CA ASP A 4 -29.26 24.32 6.20
C ASP A 4 -28.35 24.36 4.97
N GLU A 5 -27.61 25.47 4.85
CA GLU A 5 -26.22 25.43 4.38
C GLU A 5 -25.29 25.87 5.52
N GLU A 6 -25.30 25.14 6.65
CA GLU A 6 -24.22 25.27 7.63
C GLU A 6 -23.03 24.48 7.08
N ALA A 7 -22.24 25.15 6.22
CA ALA A 7 -21.00 24.63 5.70
C ALA A 7 -20.16 24.09 6.87
N ASP A 8 -19.92 22.78 6.85
CA ASP A 8 -19.14 22.03 7.85
C ASP A 8 -17.69 22.54 7.84
N TYR A 9 -17.45 23.66 8.52
CA TYR A 9 -16.11 24.18 8.74
C TYR A 9 -15.39 23.17 9.63
N SER A 10 -14.30 22.57 9.12
CA SER A 10 -13.45 21.75 9.99
C SER A 10 -13.06 22.55 11.23
N ASN A 11 -13.19 21.92 12.41
CA ASN A 11 -12.97 22.57 13.70
C ASN A 11 -11.63 23.36 13.71
N ASN A 12 -10.60 22.84 13.04
CA ASN A 12 -9.28 23.46 12.94
C ASN A 12 -9.28 24.82 12.21
N ALA A 13 -10.00 24.97 11.10
CA ALA A 13 -10.07 26.24 10.37
C ALA A 13 -10.82 27.30 11.18
N ARG A 14 -11.88 26.89 11.89
CA ARG A 14 -12.62 27.77 12.79
C ARG A 14 -11.76 28.20 13.99
N LEU A 15 -11.02 27.27 14.60
CA LEU A 15 -10.10 27.56 15.70
C LEU A 15 -8.99 28.52 15.28
N PHE A 16 -8.43 28.33 14.07
CA PHE A 16 -7.43 29.25 13.50
C PHE A 16 -8.00 30.67 13.36
N ARG A 17 -9.17 30.82 12.72
CA ARG A 17 -9.83 32.14 12.58
C ARG A 17 -10.06 32.79 13.94
N ILE A 18 -10.63 32.06 14.90
CA ILE A 18 -10.90 32.59 16.25
C ILE A 18 -9.61 33.04 16.92
N ALA A 19 -8.54 32.24 16.85
CA ALA A 19 -7.27 32.57 17.47
C ALA A 19 -6.65 33.84 16.86
N VAL A 20 -6.62 33.93 15.53
CA VAL A 20 -6.06 35.09 14.81
C VAL A 20 -6.90 36.34 15.04
N SER A 21 -8.22 36.29 14.88
CA SER A 21 -9.10 37.45 15.11
C SER A 21 -8.99 37.97 16.55
N ASN A 22 -8.80 37.10 17.55
CA ASN A 22 -8.58 37.54 18.92
C ASN A 22 -7.26 38.29 19.09
N VAL A 23 -6.18 37.82 18.46
CA VAL A 23 -4.88 38.52 18.46
C VAL A 23 -5.02 39.87 17.77
N LEU A 24 -5.64 39.93 16.59
CA LEU A 24 -5.85 41.17 15.84
C LEU A 24 -6.68 42.19 16.63
N ARG A 25 -7.71 41.74 17.35
CA ARG A 25 -8.49 42.60 18.25
C ARG A 25 -7.62 43.15 19.38
N SER A 26 -6.75 42.33 19.97
CA SER A 26 -5.81 42.77 21.00
C SER A 26 -4.80 43.78 20.47
N VAL A 27 -4.32 43.61 19.23
CA VAL A 27 -3.40 44.55 18.58
C VAL A 27 -4.11 45.88 18.30
N ALA A 28 -5.29 45.84 17.69
CA ALA A 28 -6.07 47.04 17.38
C ALA A 28 -6.43 47.83 18.65
N GLY A 29 -6.75 47.13 19.74
CA GLY A 29 -7.09 47.72 21.04
C GLY A 29 -5.90 47.91 22.01
N SER A 30 -4.66 47.73 21.56
CA SER A 30 -3.48 47.75 22.44
C SER A 30 -3.22 49.12 23.08
N VAL A 31 -3.56 50.20 22.37
CA VAL A 31 -3.49 51.56 22.88
C VAL A 31 -4.84 51.92 23.49
N SER A 32 -4.86 52.22 24.78
CA SER A 32 -6.06 52.69 25.45
C SER A 32 -6.48 54.08 24.98
N GLU A 33 -7.75 54.43 25.16
CA GLU A 33 -8.27 55.75 24.80
C GLU A 33 -7.51 56.89 25.52
N ASN A 34 -7.09 56.66 26.77
CA ASN A 34 -6.33 57.62 27.56
C ASN A 34 -4.91 57.83 27.01
N GLU A 35 -4.20 56.74 26.72
CA GLU A 35 -2.86 56.81 26.10
C GLU A 35 -2.92 57.49 24.74
N PHE A 36 -3.95 57.19 23.94
CA PHE A 36 -4.18 57.84 22.66
C PHE A 36 -4.38 59.37 22.80
N LEU A 37 -5.10 59.81 23.84
CA LEU A 37 -5.32 61.22 24.13
C LEU A 37 -4.07 61.92 24.67
N GLU A 38 -3.23 61.22 25.42
CA GLU A 38 -1.93 61.74 25.88
C GLU A 38 -0.97 61.97 24.71
N ILE A 39 -0.96 61.07 23.72
CA ILE A 39 -0.15 61.18 22.49
C ILE A 39 -0.63 62.37 21.64
N PHE A 40 -1.95 62.52 21.45
CA PHE A 40 -2.53 63.62 20.65
C PHE A 40 -2.74 64.90 21.47
N THR A 41 -1.64 65.47 21.96
CA THR A 41 -1.64 66.69 22.81
C THR A 41 -2.38 67.89 22.21
N ILE A 42 -2.36 68.04 20.89
CA ILE A 42 -3.04 69.11 20.12
C ILE A 42 -4.57 69.04 20.26
N LEU A 43 -5.11 67.84 20.50
CA LEU A 43 -6.55 67.57 20.58
C LEU A 43 -7.07 67.44 22.02
N LYS A 44 -6.23 67.72 23.04
CA LYS A 44 -6.62 67.67 24.47
C LYS A 44 -7.83 68.56 24.80
N SER A 45 -8.00 69.68 24.09
CA SER A 45 -9.16 70.58 24.25
C SER A 45 -10.47 70.03 23.67
N LYS A 46 -10.41 68.93 22.91
CA LYS A 46 -11.57 68.31 22.24
C LYS A 46 -11.63 66.79 22.51
N PRO A 47 -11.76 66.36 23.78
CA PRO A 47 -11.71 64.94 24.15
C PRO A 47 -12.73 64.10 23.38
N LYS A 48 -13.97 64.59 23.21
CA LYS A 48 -15.02 63.87 22.45
C LYS A 48 -14.64 63.54 21.01
N ILE A 49 -13.79 64.36 20.37
CA ILE A 49 -13.31 64.11 19.01
C ILE A 49 -12.23 63.03 19.03
N VAL A 50 -11.32 63.11 20.00
CA VAL A 50 -10.27 62.09 20.21
C VAL A 50 -10.87 60.72 20.49
N GLN A 51 -11.92 60.64 21.31
CA GLN A 51 -12.64 59.38 21.58
C GLN A 51 -13.26 58.78 20.30
N LYS A 52 -13.87 59.61 19.46
CA LYS A 52 -14.42 59.16 18.17
C LYS A 52 -13.32 58.69 17.23
N LEU A 53 -12.20 59.41 17.18
CA LEU A 53 -11.05 59.07 16.35
C LEU A 53 -10.40 57.77 16.79
N HIS A 54 -10.20 57.57 18.10
CA HIS A 54 -9.69 56.31 18.66
C HIS A 54 -10.58 55.13 18.29
N LYS A 55 -11.89 55.24 18.53
CA LYS A 55 -12.83 54.17 18.16
C LYS A 55 -12.83 53.87 16.66
N ALA A 56 -12.76 54.90 15.82
CA ALA A 56 -12.67 54.74 14.37
C ALA A 56 -11.36 54.04 13.97
N MET A 57 -10.23 54.45 14.54
CA MET A 57 -8.93 53.82 14.29
C MET A 57 -8.91 52.35 14.70
N VAL A 58 -9.38 52.01 15.90
CA VAL A 58 -9.42 50.63 16.40
C VAL A 58 -10.29 49.76 15.49
N LYS A 59 -11.47 50.27 15.09
CA LYS A 59 -12.38 49.54 14.20
C LYS A 59 -11.76 49.33 12.82
N GLU A 60 -11.31 50.41 12.18
CA GLU A 60 -10.74 50.36 10.83
C GLU A 60 -9.52 49.44 10.76
N LEU A 61 -8.64 49.52 11.77
CA LEU A 61 -7.45 48.69 11.85
C LEU A 61 -7.83 47.21 12.00
N TYR A 62 -8.78 46.89 12.90
CA TYR A 62 -9.26 45.52 13.07
C TYR A 62 -9.92 44.99 11.79
N ASP A 63 -10.84 45.75 11.19
CA ASP A 63 -11.57 45.34 10.00
C ASP A 63 -10.60 45.10 8.83
N SER A 64 -9.67 46.04 8.58
CA SER A 64 -8.65 45.90 7.53
C SER A 64 -7.75 44.68 7.73
N MET A 65 -7.22 44.46 8.95
CA MET A 65 -6.38 43.28 9.22
C MET A 65 -7.17 41.97 9.10
N ASN A 66 -8.45 41.98 9.48
CA ASN A 66 -9.30 40.79 9.39
C ASN A 66 -9.67 40.47 7.93
N ASP A 67 -9.88 41.49 7.10
CA ASP A 67 -10.09 41.32 5.67
C ASP A 67 -8.86 40.70 4.99
N ASP A 68 -7.64 41.16 5.32
CA ASP A 68 -6.39 40.57 4.85
C ASP A 68 -6.27 39.08 5.24
N VAL A 69 -6.68 38.73 6.46
CA VAL A 69 -6.68 37.33 6.92
C VAL A 69 -7.67 36.48 6.13
N GLU A 70 -8.88 36.99 5.86
CA GLU A 70 -9.85 36.27 5.04
C GLU A 70 -9.39 36.13 3.58
N GLU A 71 -8.62 37.10 3.05
CA GLU A 71 -7.96 36.97 1.75
C GLU A 71 -6.90 35.86 1.77
N ILE A 72 -6.00 35.83 2.76
CA ILE A 72 -4.99 34.78 2.91
C ILE A 72 -5.63 33.38 3.04
N ILE A 73 -6.74 33.28 3.79
CA ILE A 73 -7.47 32.02 3.94
C ILE A 73 -8.03 31.54 2.59
N LYS A 74 -8.48 32.46 1.74
CA LYS A 74 -9.01 32.17 0.39
C LYS A 74 -7.90 31.87 -0.60
N GLU A 75 -6.85 32.68 -0.68
CA GLU A 75 -5.74 32.52 -1.64
C GLU A 75 -5.02 31.18 -1.44
N GLY A 76 -4.79 30.79 -0.18
CA GLY A 76 -4.05 29.57 0.15
C GLY A 76 -4.89 28.29 0.21
N ASP A 77 -6.17 28.33 -0.18
CA ASP A 77 -7.16 27.26 0.05
C ASP A 77 -7.05 26.68 1.47
N LEU A 78 -6.75 27.55 2.45
CA LEU A 78 -6.31 27.12 3.78
C LEU A 78 -7.41 26.34 4.49
N GLN A 79 -8.67 26.72 4.22
CA GLN A 79 -9.84 26.00 4.71
C GLN A 79 -9.89 24.56 4.20
N GLU A 80 -9.65 24.33 2.90
CA GLU A 80 -9.64 22.99 2.33
C GLU A 80 -8.46 22.19 2.89
N ASN A 81 -7.29 22.80 2.98
CA ASN A 81 -6.07 22.17 3.49
C ASN A 81 -6.18 21.76 4.97
N LEU A 82 -6.74 22.63 5.83
CA LEU A 82 -6.99 22.30 7.23
C LEU A 82 -8.06 21.21 7.39
N THR A 83 -9.02 21.15 6.47
CA THR A 83 -10.04 20.09 6.44
C THR A 83 -9.44 18.76 6.00
N LYS A 84 -8.58 18.76 4.97
CA LYS A 84 -7.79 17.57 4.56
C LYS A 84 -6.90 17.09 5.71
N LEU A 85 -6.25 18.02 6.41
CA LEU A 85 -5.40 17.70 7.56
C LEU A 85 -6.20 17.05 8.71
N ALA A 86 -7.40 17.56 9.01
CA ALA A 86 -8.28 16.97 10.02
C ALA A 86 -8.64 15.52 9.66
N LYS A 87 -9.03 15.26 8.40
CA LYS A 87 -9.32 13.91 7.90
C LYS A 87 -8.11 12.98 8.02
N LEU A 88 -6.93 13.44 7.60
CA LEU A 88 -5.69 12.66 7.72
C LEU A 88 -5.35 12.34 9.18
N SER A 89 -5.60 13.28 10.11
CA SER A 89 -5.40 13.06 11.54
C SER A 89 -6.34 11.97 12.06
N GLU A 90 -7.64 12.03 11.73
CA GLU A 90 -8.64 11.03 12.12
C GLU A 90 -8.39 9.64 11.50
N GLU A 91 -7.87 9.58 10.29
CA GLU A 91 -7.46 8.32 9.66
C GLU A 91 -6.22 7.73 10.36
N SER A 92 -5.29 8.58 10.76
CA SER A 92 -4.03 8.15 11.40
C SER A 92 -4.21 7.63 12.82
N THR A 93 -5.19 8.13 13.59
CA THR A 93 -5.48 7.66 14.95
C THR A 93 -6.05 6.24 14.99
N LYS A 94 -6.43 5.67 13.84
CA LYS A 94 -6.87 4.28 13.69
C LYS A 94 -5.71 3.28 13.70
N PHE A 95 -4.47 3.75 13.50
CA PHE A 95 -3.27 2.91 13.52
C PHE A 95 -2.59 3.03 14.88
N ASP A 96 -2.08 1.91 15.41
CA ASP A 96 -1.42 1.79 16.72
C ASP A 96 -0.52 2.99 17.05
N ASN A 97 -0.43 3.28 18.35
CA ASN A 97 0.30 4.38 19.03
C ASN A 97 1.84 4.39 18.82
N LYS A 98 2.29 3.95 17.65
CA LYS A 98 3.68 3.92 17.20
C LYS A 98 4.04 5.29 16.66
N GLN A 99 5.28 5.69 16.93
CA GLN A 99 5.84 6.91 16.37
C GLN A 99 5.81 6.84 14.84
N ALA A 100 5.04 7.74 14.23
CA ALA A 100 4.96 7.83 12.78
C ALA A 100 6.34 8.13 12.19
N TRP A 101 6.68 7.50 11.06
CA TRP A 101 7.93 7.74 10.37
C TRP A 101 8.10 9.23 10.04
N ARG A 102 9.32 9.73 10.15
CA ARG A 102 9.72 11.10 9.80
C ARG A 102 10.91 11.01 8.84
N PRO A 103 10.97 11.86 7.80
CA PRO A 103 12.12 11.90 6.90
C PRO A 103 13.42 12.14 7.68
N PRO A 104 14.42 11.25 7.61
CA PRO A 104 15.64 11.34 8.41
C PRO A 104 16.71 12.28 7.82
N GLY A 105 16.36 13.07 6.80
CA GLY A 105 17.28 14.01 6.12
C GLY A 105 18.10 13.37 5.00
N ASP A 106 18.37 12.06 5.03
CA ASP A 106 18.92 11.34 3.87
C ASP A 106 17.80 10.89 2.93
N VAL A 107 17.56 11.69 1.91
CA VAL A 107 16.53 11.42 0.89
C VAL A 107 16.88 10.15 0.11
N LYS A 108 18.15 9.88 -0.20
CA LYS A 108 18.55 8.75 -1.07
C LYS A 108 18.27 7.41 -0.40
N ALA A 109 18.57 7.28 0.88
CA ALA A 109 18.31 6.05 1.64
C ALA A 109 16.81 5.74 1.81
N HIS A 110 15.95 6.75 1.65
CA HIS A 110 14.50 6.64 1.89
C HIS A 110 13.64 6.85 0.63
N MET A 111 14.28 7.12 -0.50
CA MET A 111 13.62 7.14 -1.81
C MET A 111 13.16 5.72 -2.14
N ARG A 112 11.87 5.48 -1.90
CA ARG A 112 11.17 4.38 -2.56
C ARG A 112 11.01 4.78 -4.03
N SER A 113 11.14 3.81 -4.95
CA SER A 113 10.75 4.04 -6.34
C SER A 113 9.29 4.52 -6.35
N LEU A 114 8.95 5.48 -7.23
CA LEU A 114 7.56 5.86 -7.50
C LEU A 114 6.72 4.62 -7.86
N ASP A 115 7.37 3.64 -8.48
CA ASP A 115 6.78 2.37 -8.90
C ASP A 115 6.80 1.30 -7.82
N ALA A 116 7.14 1.61 -6.56
CA ALA A 116 7.28 0.60 -5.50
C ALA A 116 6.02 -0.28 -5.35
N HIS A 117 4.83 0.31 -5.48
CA HIS A 117 3.59 -0.45 -5.47
C HIS A 117 3.47 -1.37 -6.69
N LYS A 118 3.83 -0.86 -7.89
CA LYS A 118 3.78 -1.63 -9.13
C LYS A 118 4.77 -2.79 -9.12
N ILE A 119 6.00 -2.53 -8.66
CA ILE A 119 7.03 -3.55 -8.47
C ILE A 119 6.53 -4.64 -7.53
N LYS A 120 5.93 -4.26 -6.40
CA LYS A 120 5.36 -5.22 -5.44
C LYS A 120 4.28 -6.09 -6.10
N GLU A 121 3.30 -5.48 -6.76
CA GLU A 121 2.21 -6.20 -7.44
C GLU A 121 2.74 -7.20 -8.49
N VAL A 122 3.69 -6.76 -9.32
CA VAL A 122 4.30 -7.61 -10.36
C VAL A 122 5.12 -8.74 -9.73
N THR A 123 5.86 -8.45 -8.67
CA THR A 123 6.67 -9.46 -7.96
C THR A 123 5.79 -10.56 -7.37
N GLU A 124 4.71 -10.19 -6.67
CA GLU A 124 3.76 -11.14 -6.09
C GLU A 124 3.07 -11.99 -7.17
N LYS A 125 2.77 -11.40 -8.34
CA LYS A 125 2.21 -12.14 -9.47
C LYS A 125 3.23 -13.13 -10.06
N LEU A 126 4.47 -12.71 -10.26
CA LEU A 126 5.54 -13.57 -10.77
C LEU A 126 5.79 -14.74 -9.82
N GLU A 127 5.87 -14.47 -8.52
CA GLU A 127 6.06 -15.50 -7.50
C GLU A 127 4.98 -16.58 -7.57
N LYS A 128 3.71 -16.19 -7.68
CA LYS A 128 2.60 -17.14 -7.87
C LYS A 128 2.76 -17.99 -9.13
N GLN A 129 3.16 -17.36 -10.25
CA GLN A 129 3.34 -18.08 -11.52
C GLN A 129 4.52 -19.06 -11.46
N VAL A 130 5.64 -18.66 -10.86
CA VAL A 130 6.80 -19.52 -10.67
C VAL A 130 6.44 -20.71 -9.79
N ASN A 131 5.77 -20.48 -8.67
CA ASN A 131 5.34 -21.54 -7.75
C ASN A 131 4.37 -22.54 -8.40
N GLU A 132 3.54 -22.09 -9.35
CA GLU A 132 2.68 -22.99 -10.12
C GLU A 132 3.50 -23.90 -11.04
N ILE A 133 4.38 -23.30 -11.85
CA ILE A 133 5.24 -24.02 -12.79
C ILE A 133 6.15 -25.02 -12.06
N GLU A 134 6.71 -24.64 -10.91
CA GLU A 134 7.54 -25.55 -10.11
C GLU A 134 6.76 -26.74 -9.58
N ARG A 135 5.49 -26.56 -9.20
CA ARG A 135 4.62 -27.63 -8.74
C ARG A 135 4.28 -28.59 -9.88
N GLU A 136 3.86 -28.06 -11.03
CA GLU A 136 3.60 -28.86 -12.23
C GLU A 136 4.83 -29.65 -12.67
N ASN A 137 6.01 -29.00 -12.69
CA ASN A 137 7.26 -29.66 -13.02
C ASN A 137 7.60 -30.80 -12.05
N LYS A 138 7.34 -30.63 -10.76
CA LYS A 138 7.55 -31.68 -9.76
C LYS A 138 6.66 -32.90 -10.03
N ASP A 139 5.40 -32.68 -10.36
CA ASP A 139 4.45 -33.76 -10.68
C ASP A 139 4.81 -34.47 -11.99
N LEU A 140 5.25 -33.72 -12.99
CA LEU A 140 5.76 -34.27 -14.24
C LEU A 140 7.03 -35.11 -14.02
N MET A 141 7.98 -34.63 -13.22
CA MET A 141 9.19 -35.40 -12.88
C MET A 141 8.85 -36.72 -12.20
N LYS A 142 7.89 -36.72 -11.26
CA LYS A 142 7.41 -37.95 -10.62
C LYS A 142 6.84 -38.93 -11.64
N THR A 143 5.99 -38.45 -12.55
CA THR A 143 5.38 -39.26 -13.61
C THR A 143 6.43 -39.85 -14.57
N ILE A 144 7.47 -39.07 -14.90
CA ILE A 144 8.59 -39.52 -15.73
C ILE A 144 9.38 -40.63 -15.02
N VAL A 145 9.68 -40.47 -13.72
CA VAL A 145 10.42 -41.48 -12.95
C VAL A 145 9.64 -42.79 -12.87
N GLU A 146 8.34 -42.73 -12.59
CA GLU A 146 7.45 -43.89 -12.56
C GLU A 146 7.41 -44.59 -13.92
N SER A 147 7.26 -43.81 -14.99
CA SER A 147 7.21 -44.35 -16.36
C SER A 147 8.54 -44.99 -16.78
N ARG A 148 9.68 -44.35 -16.49
CA ARG A 148 11.02 -44.92 -16.73
C ARG A 148 11.23 -46.21 -15.95
N SER A 149 10.71 -46.28 -14.72
CA SER A 149 10.79 -47.49 -13.89
C SER A 149 9.99 -48.64 -14.49
N ARG A 150 8.77 -48.37 -14.99
CA ARG A 150 7.95 -49.37 -15.70
C ARG A 150 8.65 -49.89 -16.95
N ILE A 151 9.18 -48.99 -17.79
CA ILE A 151 9.90 -49.37 -19.02
C ILE A 151 11.10 -50.25 -18.68
N ARG A 152 11.87 -49.90 -17.65
CA ARG A 152 12.99 -50.71 -17.19
C ARG A 152 12.55 -52.11 -16.77
N ALA A 153 11.51 -52.21 -15.95
CA ALA A 153 10.98 -53.51 -15.51
C ALA A 153 10.48 -54.38 -16.68
N THR A 154 9.80 -53.78 -17.66
CA THR A 154 9.39 -54.49 -18.88
C THR A 154 10.59 -54.96 -19.70
N ASN A 155 11.59 -54.09 -19.88
CA ASN A 155 12.82 -54.43 -20.60
C ASN A 155 13.58 -55.58 -19.92
N ASP A 156 13.71 -55.55 -18.59
CA ASP A 156 14.36 -56.61 -17.81
C ASP A 156 13.60 -57.95 -17.95
N ASN A 157 12.26 -57.90 -17.99
CA ASN A 157 11.44 -59.09 -18.23
C ASN A 157 11.66 -59.66 -19.64
N VAL A 158 11.65 -58.80 -20.67
CA VAL A 158 11.92 -59.22 -22.06
C VAL A 158 13.31 -59.84 -22.18
N MET A 159 14.33 -59.20 -21.59
CA MET A 159 15.70 -59.74 -21.57
C MET A 159 15.76 -61.12 -20.89
N ARG A 160 15.06 -61.31 -19.76
CA ARG A 160 14.98 -62.61 -19.09
C ARG A 160 14.36 -63.67 -19.99
N ILE A 161 13.24 -63.36 -20.66
CA ILE A 161 12.58 -64.28 -21.60
C ILE A 161 13.51 -64.62 -22.76
N LEU A 162 14.15 -63.62 -23.37
CA LEU A 162 15.09 -63.83 -24.48
C LEU A 162 16.28 -64.70 -24.09
N ASN A 163 16.78 -64.57 -22.86
CA ASN A 163 17.89 -65.38 -22.36
C ASN A 163 17.47 -66.83 -22.04
N CYS A 164 16.25 -67.05 -21.55
CA CYS A 164 15.77 -68.39 -21.18
C CYS A 164 15.17 -69.18 -22.35
N ALA A 165 14.58 -68.50 -23.34
CA ALA A 165 13.86 -69.15 -24.45
C ALA A 165 14.73 -70.16 -25.24
N PRO A 166 16.00 -69.88 -25.60
CA PRO A 166 16.84 -70.85 -26.30
C PRO A 166 17.06 -72.13 -25.49
N VAL A 167 17.26 -72.00 -24.18
CA VAL A 167 17.49 -73.15 -23.28
C VAL A 167 16.24 -74.03 -23.22
N VAL A 168 15.06 -73.42 -23.06
CA VAL A 168 13.79 -74.16 -23.01
C VAL A 168 13.48 -74.82 -24.35
N MET A 169 13.71 -74.13 -25.47
CA MET A 169 13.51 -74.72 -26.80
C MET A 169 14.45 -75.89 -27.04
N GLN A 170 15.71 -75.79 -26.63
CA GLN A 170 16.67 -76.90 -26.76
C GLN A 170 16.27 -78.11 -25.92
N GLN A 171 15.80 -77.90 -24.69
CA GLN A 171 15.28 -78.98 -23.85
C GLN A 171 14.08 -79.67 -24.49
N LEU A 172 13.13 -78.89 -25.03
CA LEU A 172 11.95 -79.43 -25.71
C LEU A 172 12.33 -80.19 -26.98
N GLU A 173 13.27 -79.69 -27.77
CA GLU A 173 13.76 -80.39 -28.95
C GLU A 173 14.40 -81.74 -28.58
N ASN A 174 15.18 -81.78 -27.50
CA ASN A 174 15.77 -83.01 -27.01
C ASN A 174 14.71 -84.02 -26.56
N THR A 175 13.70 -83.61 -25.79
CA THR A 175 12.62 -84.52 -25.36
C THR A 175 11.77 -85.02 -26.52
N CYS A 176 11.50 -84.17 -27.52
CA CYS A 176 10.83 -84.60 -28.75
C CYS A 176 11.64 -85.68 -29.49
N LYS A 177 12.97 -85.53 -29.59
CA LYS A 177 13.85 -86.54 -30.18
C LYS A 177 13.80 -87.85 -29.40
N GLU A 178 13.90 -87.79 -28.07
CA GLU A 178 13.84 -88.97 -27.20
C GLU A 178 12.51 -89.74 -27.34
N LEU A 179 11.40 -89.02 -27.40
CA LEU A 179 10.07 -89.60 -27.62
C LEU A 179 9.96 -90.22 -29.02
N ALA A 180 10.48 -89.57 -30.06
CA ALA A 180 10.50 -90.13 -31.41
C ALA A 180 11.27 -91.45 -31.49
N THR A 181 12.46 -91.52 -30.89
CA THR A 181 13.22 -92.78 -30.79
C THR A 181 12.49 -93.86 -30.00
N SER A 182 11.72 -93.47 -28.97
CA SER A 182 10.94 -94.42 -28.17
C SER A 182 9.73 -94.97 -28.96
N LEU A 183 9.09 -94.14 -29.79
CA LEU A 183 8.02 -94.57 -30.69
C LEU A 183 8.55 -95.48 -31.80
N GLU A 184 9.66 -95.13 -32.46
CA GLU A 184 10.30 -95.99 -33.47
C GLU A 184 10.67 -97.37 -32.89
N ARG A 185 11.07 -97.41 -31.62
CA ARG A 185 11.39 -98.68 -30.94
C ARG A 185 10.13 -99.52 -30.67
N LEU A 186 9.00 -98.90 -30.37
CA LEU A 186 7.71 -99.60 -30.18
C LEU A 186 7.08 -100.07 -31.50
N GLU A 187 7.35 -99.40 -32.61
CA GLU A 187 6.88 -99.81 -33.95
C GLU A 187 7.69 -100.95 -34.56
N ASN A 188 8.91 -101.21 -34.06
CA ASN A 188 9.82 -102.25 -34.54
C ASN A 188 9.88 -103.51 -33.63
N GLU A 189 8.99 -103.63 -32.63
CA GLU A 189 8.72 -104.85 -31.84
C GLU A 189 7.49 -105.60 -32.39
#